data_AF-A0A8I1U7F2-F1
#
_entry.id   AF-A0A8I1U7F2-F1
#
_cell.length_a   1.000
_cell.length_b   1.000
_cell.length_c   1.000
_cell.angle_alpha   90.00
_cell.angle_beta   90.00
_cell.angle_gamma   90.00
#
_symmetry.space_group_name_H-M   'P 1'
#
loop_
_entity.id
_entity.type
_entity.pdbx_description
1 polymer ?
#
loop_
_entity_poly.entity_id
_entity_poly.type
_entity_poly.pdbx_seq_one_letter_code
_entity_poly.pdbx_strand_id
1 'polypeptide(L)'
;MKLELKRRGLAKAATSVIMLATASTALAQENVVTQWDQFSNAGITAAGPAMDELIKTCEASLKDVKILRTVVPSIGIRESYRLAVSADKTPDLGYTWPAASVLAGYARTGKVAPLDDYYKKYGWENVNAFYRGRNSYQGKLYAVPMEQDLMGVYYNKAMFEELGLAVPKTYAEFKDVVEKIKAAGRVPIAFGNRDRWPATNTMSLILGLTAGRAGE
;
A
#
# COMPACT_ATOMS: atom_id res chain seq x y z
N MET A 1 -38.91 23.18 42.27
CA MET A 1 -38.68 21.72 42.10
C MET A 1 -37.17 21.58 41.86
N LYS A 2 -36.29 21.33 42.86
CA LYS A 2 -36.11 20.09 43.66
C LYS A 2 -36.05 18.85 42.74
N LEU A 3 -34.98 18.03 42.66
CA LEU A 3 -33.84 17.81 43.56
C LEU A 3 -32.49 17.51 42.83
N GLU A 4 -31.41 18.03 43.42
CA GLU A 4 -30.04 17.49 43.62
C GLU A 4 -29.22 16.68 42.58
N LEU A 5 -28.03 17.24 42.27
CA LEU A 5 -26.79 16.46 42.02
C LEU A 5 -26.16 16.03 43.36
N LYS A 6 -25.52 14.85 43.42
CA LYS A 6 -24.54 14.49 44.46
C LYS A 6 -23.15 14.20 43.89
N ARG A 7 -22.13 14.59 44.65
CA ARG A 7 -20.70 14.65 44.26
C ARG A 7 -19.90 13.44 44.75
N ARG A 8 -18.89 13.07 43.94
CA ARG A 8 -17.52 12.62 44.27
C ARG A 8 -17.24 11.81 45.56
N GLY A 9 -16.52 10.69 45.38
CA GLY A 9 -15.63 10.08 46.38
C GLY A 9 -14.48 9.34 45.68
N LEU A 10 -13.27 9.34 46.25
CA LEU A 10 -12.05 8.73 45.69
C LEU A 10 -11.46 7.70 46.68
N ALA A 11 -10.69 6.75 46.15
CA ALA A 11 -9.56 6.03 46.76
C ALA A 11 -9.74 4.65 47.50
N LYS A 12 -8.98 3.66 46.96
CA LYS A 12 -8.11 2.65 47.61
C LYS A 12 -8.65 1.48 48.49
N ALA A 13 -8.65 0.29 47.86
CA ALA A 13 -7.94 -0.97 48.22
C ALA A 13 -7.92 -1.60 49.64
N ALA A 14 -8.36 -2.89 49.74
CA ALA A 14 -7.79 -4.02 50.51
C ALA A 14 -8.56 -5.34 50.15
N THR A 15 -8.02 -6.35 49.45
CA THR A 15 -7.19 -7.52 49.88
C THR A 15 -7.93 -8.66 50.63
N SER A 16 -7.75 -9.90 50.11
CA SER A 16 -8.09 -11.24 50.66
C SER A 16 -9.52 -11.78 50.42
N VAL A 17 -9.79 -13.10 50.20
CA VAL A 17 -8.90 -14.26 49.87
C VAL A 17 -9.67 -15.40 49.13
N ILE A 18 -8.93 -16.17 48.32
CA ILE A 18 -9.12 -17.51 47.70
C ILE A 18 -10.43 -18.32 47.92
N MET A 19 -11.03 -18.77 46.80
CA MET A 19 -11.51 -20.16 46.67
C MET A 19 -11.11 -20.72 45.29
N LEU A 20 -10.48 -21.90 45.26
CA LEU A 20 -10.08 -22.58 44.01
C LEU A 20 -11.28 -23.33 43.40
N ALA A 21 -11.55 -23.08 42.11
CA ALA A 21 -12.25 -24.02 41.24
C ALA A 21 -11.61 -23.95 39.85
N THR A 22 -10.74 -24.92 39.55
CA THR A 22 -9.99 -24.98 38.29
C THR A 22 -10.88 -25.44 37.15
N ALA A 23 -11.37 -24.47 36.39
CA ALA A 23 -11.77 -24.64 35.00
C ALA A 23 -11.06 -23.57 34.16
N SER A 24 -9.73 -23.65 34.09
CA SER A 24 -8.97 -22.96 33.05
C SER A 24 -9.24 -23.64 31.72
N THR A 25 -10.39 -23.35 31.11
CA THR A 25 -10.43 -23.27 29.67
C THR A 25 -9.41 -22.21 29.29
N ALA A 26 -8.24 -22.67 28.84
CA ALA A 26 -7.34 -21.82 28.09
C ALA A 26 -8.14 -21.39 26.86
N LEU A 27 -8.72 -20.19 26.91
CA LEU A 27 -9.11 -19.48 25.70
C LEU A 27 -7.82 -19.41 24.89
N ALA A 28 -7.78 -20.13 23.78
CA ALA A 28 -6.65 -20.08 22.86
C ALA A 28 -6.38 -18.61 22.58
N GLN A 29 -5.16 -18.16 22.89
CA GLN A 29 -4.78 -16.79 22.67
C GLN A 29 -4.75 -16.60 21.15
N GLU A 30 -5.84 -16.05 20.61
CA GLU A 30 -6.08 -15.86 19.17
C GLU A 30 -4.83 -15.16 18.59
N ASN A 31 -4.12 -15.81 17.67
CA ASN A 31 -2.86 -15.26 17.16
C ASN A 31 -3.17 -14.11 16.22
N VAL A 32 -3.25 -12.90 16.76
CA VAL A 32 -3.54 -11.69 16.00
C VAL A 32 -2.29 -11.24 15.26
N VAL A 33 -2.37 -11.22 13.93
CA VAL A 33 -1.40 -10.61 13.02
C VAL A 33 -1.94 -9.26 12.59
N THR A 34 -1.19 -8.19 12.82
CA THR A 34 -1.59 -6.83 12.43
C THR A 34 -1.13 -6.50 11.01
N GLN A 35 -2.05 -6.06 10.14
CA GLN A 35 -1.76 -5.67 8.76
C GLN A 35 -2.10 -4.19 8.56
N TRP A 36 -1.17 -3.41 8.01
CA TRP A 36 -1.45 -2.06 7.51
C TRP A 36 -1.33 -2.00 5.99
N ASP A 37 -2.39 -1.51 5.34
CA ASP A 37 -2.41 -1.22 3.91
C ASP A 37 -3.18 0.07 3.60
N GLN A 38 -3.28 0.45 2.32
CA GLN A 38 -3.92 1.69 1.88
C GLN A 38 -5.22 1.49 1.09
N PHE A 39 -5.69 0.25 0.93
CA PHE A 39 -6.73 -0.07 -0.04
C PHE A 39 -8.12 0.23 0.54
N SER A 40 -8.56 1.48 0.32
CA SER A 40 -9.87 1.97 0.73
C SER A 40 -11.02 1.07 0.23
N ASN A 41 -11.94 0.74 1.14
CA ASN A 41 -13.22 0.13 0.80
C ASN A 41 -14.26 1.16 0.30
N ALA A 42 -13.94 2.46 0.37
CA ALA A 42 -14.74 3.53 -0.21
C ALA A 42 -14.12 4.02 -1.54
N GLY A 43 -14.95 4.15 -2.58
CA GLY A 43 -14.56 4.60 -3.91
C GLY A 43 -14.97 3.61 -5.00
N ILE A 44 -14.40 3.78 -6.20
CA ILE A 44 -14.65 2.93 -7.38
C ILE A 44 -13.63 1.76 -7.45
N THR A 45 -12.66 1.72 -6.54
CA THR A 45 -11.56 0.73 -6.55
C THR A 45 -11.96 -0.60 -5.93
N ALA A 46 -11.80 -1.70 -6.67
CA ALA A 46 -12.01 -3.06 -6.16
C ALA A 46 -10.92 -3.55 -5.17
N ALA A 47 -9.81 -2.81 -5.01
CA ALA A 47 -8.65 -3.23 -4.23
C ALA A 47 -8.95 -3.45 -2.73
N GLY A 48 -9.79 -2.60 -2.13
CA GLY A 48 -10.19 -2.75 -0.72
C GLY A 48 -10.97 -4.04 -0.46
N PRO A 49 -12.08 -4.27 -1.18
CA PRO A 49 -12.82 -5.54 -1.11
C PRO A 49 -11.99 -6.78 -1.47
N ALA A 50 -11.10 -6.69 -2.47
CA ALA A 50 -10.22 -7.80 -2.84
C ALA A 50 -9.21 -8.14 -1.72
N MET A 51 -8.74 -7.15 -0.97
CA MET A 51 -7.89 -7.37 0.21
C MET A 51 -8.66 -8.02 1.37
N ASP A 52 -9.91 -7.64 1.61
CA ASP A 52 -10.76 -8.30 2.61
C ASP A 52 -11.07 -9.76 2.23
N GLU A 53 -11.30 -10.04 0.95
CA GLU A 53 -11.48 -11.40 0.44
C GLU A 53 -10.20 -12.24 0.59
N LEU A 54 -9.04 -11.68 0.22
CA LEU A 54 -7.73 -12.32 0.40
C LEU A 54 -7.47 -12.65 1.88
N ILE A 55 -7.71 -11.71 2.79
CA ILE A 55 -7.55 -11.92 4.23
C ILE A 55 -8.45 -13.06 4.71
N LYS A 56 -9.74 -13.05 4.33
CA LYS A 56 -10.69 -14.11 4.69
C LYS A 56 -10.25 -15.48 4.16
N THR A 57 -9.69 -15.55 2.95
CA THR A 57 -9.12 -16.79 2.40
C THR A 57 -7.88 -17.24 3.19
N CYS A 58 -7.00 -16.32 3.57
CA CYS A 58 -5.84 -16.60 4.42
C CYS A 58 -6.27 -17.12 5.80
N GLU A 59 -7.16 -16.42 6.51
CA GLU A 59 -7.69 -16.85 7.81
C GLU A 59 -8.34 -18.25 7.73
N ALA A 60 -9.15 -18.53 6.71
CA ALA A 60 -9.74 -19.86 6.52
C ALA A 60 -8.70 -20.97 6.25
N SER A 61 -7.51 -20.62 5.77
CA SER A 61 -6.40 -21.56 5.53
C SER A 61 -5.44 -21.72 6.73
N LEU A 62 -5.52 -20.84 7.73
CA LEU A 62 -4.64 -20.79 8.89
C LEU A 62 -5.41 -21.22 10.15
N LYS A 63 -4.81 -22.09 10.96
CA LYS A 63 -5.40 -22.47 12.26
C LYS A 63 -5.09 -21.38 13.29
N ASP A 64 -6.13 -20.92 13.99
CA ASP A 64 -6.04 -20.06 15.17
C ASP A 64 -5.28 -18.72 14.94
N VAL A 65 -5.35 -18.18 13.72
CA VAL A 65 -4.79 -16.89 13.31
C VAL A 65 -5.90 -15.94 12.88
N LYS A 66 -5.77 -14.67 13.26
CA LYS A 66 -6.67 -13.58 12.85
C LYS A 66 -5.88 -12.40 12.33
N ILE A 67 -6.31 -11.81 11.23
CA ILE A 67 -5.60 -10.70 10.60
C ILE A 67 -6.35 -9.40 10.91
N LEU A 68 -5.78 -8.61 11.83
CA LEU A 68 -6.30 -7.29 12.16
C LEU A 68 -5.83 -6.26 11.12
N ARG A 69 -6.64 -6.10 10.07
CA ARG A 69 -6.43 -5.10 9.02
C ARG A 69 -6.68 -3.68 9.52
N THR A 70 -5.77 -2.76 9.22
CA THR A 70 -5.92 -1.31 9.39
C THR A 70 -5.68 -0.62 8.06
N VAL A 71 -6.69 0.06 7.52
CA VAL A 71 -6.55 0.88 6.31
C VAL A 71 -6.02 2.26 6.69
N VAL A 72 -4.79 2.55 6.30
CA VAL A 72 -4.10 3.81 6.54
C VAL A 72 -4.25 4.71 5.29
N PRO A 73 -4.52 6.03 5.43
CA PRO A 73 -4.58 6.93 4.29
C PRO A 73 -3.32 6.89 3.42
N SER A 74 -3.51 6.66 2.12
CA SER A 74 -2.45 6.63 1.11
C SER A 74 -1.50 7.84 1.22
N ILE A 75 -2.07 9.05 1.26
CA ILE A 75 -1.32 10.26 1.58
C ILE A 75 -1.01 10.27 3.08
N GLY A 76 0.24 9.96 3.41
CA GLY A 76 0.76 9.98 4.79
C GLY A 76 1.24 8.64 5.32
N ILE A 77 0.91 7.51 4.70
CA ILE A 77 1.26 6.16 5.19
C ILE A 77 2.76 5.97 5.52
N ARG A 78 3.68 6.61 4.78
CA ARG A 78 5.12 6.57 5.07
C ARG A 78 5.50 7.24 6.40
N GLU A 79 4.79 8.31 6.76
CA GLU A 79 4.96 9.00 8.05
C GLU A 79 4.34 8.16 9.18
N SER A 80 3.19 7.51 8.94
CA SER A 80 2.62 6.54 9.87
C SER A 80 3.63 5.42 10.20
N TYR A 81 4.31 4.86 9.20
CA TYR A 81 5.38 3.88 9.44
C TYR A 81 6.58 4.49 10.19
N ARG A 82 7.00 5.71 9.87
CA ARG A 82 8.12 6.37 10.57
C ARG A 82 7.82 6.57 12.06
N LEU A 83 6.60 6.99 12.38
CA LEU A 83 6.12 7.14 13.77
C LEU A 83 5.98 5.79 14.46
N ALA A 84 5.43 4.77 13.78
CA ALA A 84 5.30 3.41 14.30
C ALA A 84 6.66 2.78 14.64
N VAL A 85 7.66 2.92 13.76
CA VAL A 85 9.05 2.49 14.00
C VAL A 85 9.67 3.23 15.19
N SER A 86 9.46 4.55 15.30
CA SER A 86 9.99 5.36 16.41
C SER A 86 9.34 5.04 17.75
N ALA A 87 8.09 4.55 17.74
CA ALA A 87 7.33 4.18 18.94
C ALA A 87 7.41 2.69 19.30
N ASP A 88 8.17 1.89 18.53
CA ASP A 88 8.23 0.42 18.58
C ASP A 88 6.86 -0.27 18.53
N LYS A 89 5.99 0.24 17.64
CA LYS A 89 4.61 -0.21 17.42
C LYS A 89 4.31 -0.37 15.93
N THR A 90 5.22 -1.05 15.22
CA THR A 90 5.03 -1.44 13.82
C THR A 90 3.97 -2.53 13.68
N PRO A 91 3.23 -2.57 12.56
CA PRO A 91 2.44 -3.74 12.23
C PRO A 91 3.33 -4.93 11.87
N ASP A 92 2.79 -6.14 11.95
CA ASP A 92 3.46 -7.38 11.53
C ASP A 92 3.61 -7.47 10.01
N LEU A 93 2.60 -6.96 9.27
CA LEU A 93 2.58 -6.86 7.81
C LEU A 93 2.30 -5.41 7.38
N GLY A 94 3.09 -4.90 6.44
CA GLY A 94 2.97 -3.53 5.95
C GLY A 94 3.06 -3.42 4.42
N TYR A 95 2.07 -2.76 3.82
CA TYR A 95 2.12 -2.35 2.42
C TYR A 95 3.17 -1.25 2.18
N THR A 96 3.91 -1.33 1.08
CA THR A 96 4.65 -0.17 0.57
C THR A 96 4.76 -0.20 -0.95
N TRP A 97 4.83 0.99 -1.56
CA TRP A 97 5.07 1.10 -3.00
C TRP A 97 6.48 0.65 -3.40
N PRO A 98 6.65 0.13 -4.63
CA PRO A 98 7.94 -0.35 -5.13
C PRO A 98 8.90 0.82 -5.43
N ALA A 99 9.58 1.30 -4.39
CA ALA A 99 10.68 2.27 -4.47
C ALA A 99 11.89 1.76 -3.69
N ALA A 100 12.96 1.38 -4.39
CA ALA A 100 14.15 0.76 -3.78
C ALA A 100 14.77 1.63 -2.66
N SER A 101 14.75 2.96 -2.80
CA SER A 101 15.23 3.89 -1.77
C SER A 101 14.38 3.90 -0.50
N VAL A 102 13.07 3.68 -0.63
CA VAL A 102 12.11 3.60 0.49
C VAL A 102 12.27 2.28 1.22
N LEU A 103 12.32 1.16 0.49
CA LEU A 103 12.53 -0.16 1.09
C LEU A 103 13.91 -0.27 1.76
N ALA A 104 14.96 0.25 1.12
CA ALA A 104 16.27 0.39 1.74
C ALA A 104 16.23 1.27 3.00
N GLY A 105 15.38 2.29 3.03
CA GLY A 105 15.09 3.10 4.21
C GLY A 105 14.55 2.27 5.38
N TYR A 106 13.55 1.41 5.12
CA TYR A 106 13.00 0.52 6.14
C TYR A 106 13.97 -0.59 6.54
N ALA A 107 14.65 -1.24 5.60
CA ALA A 107 15.64 -2.29 5.89
C ALA A 107 16.78 -1.78 6.80
N ARG A 108 17.25 -0.54 6.59
CA ARG A 108 18.26 0.11 7.46
C ARG A 108 17.82 0.33 8.91
N THR A 109 16.52 0.27 9.23
CA THR A 109 16.05 0.40 10.63
C THR A 109 16.32 -0.84 11.48
N GLY A 110 16.60 -1.99 10.85
CA GLY A 110 16.66 -3.28 11.53
C GLY A 110 15.32 -3.83 12.02
N LYS A 111 14.20 -3.12 11.76
CA LYS A 111 12.84 -3.51 12.18
C LYS A 111 12.05 -4.30 11.12
N VAL A 112 12.58 -4.44 9.91
CA VAL A 112 11.97 -5.27 8.85
C VAL A 112 12.76 -6.57 8.70
N ALA A 113 12.06 -7.70 8.81
CA ALA A 113 12.67 -9.02 8.64
C ALA A 113 13.11 -9.27 7.18
N PRO A 114 14.27 -9.89 6.95
CA PRO A 114 14.61 -10.42 5.62
C PRO A 114 13.67 -11.58 5.26
N LEU A 115 13.34 -11.70 3.99
CA LEU A 115 12.35 -12.66 3.48
C LEU A 115 12.96 -13.82 2.69
N ASP A 116 14.28 -13.92 2.60
CA ASP A 116 15.01 -14.85 1.73
C ASP A 116 14.62 -16.32 1.96
N ASP A 117 14.39 -16.74 3.22
CA ASP A 117 13.98 -18.10 3.53
C ASP A 117 12.51 -18.38 3.21
N TYR A 118 11.64 -17.37 3.28
CA TYR A 118 10.26 -17.48 2.81
C TYR A 118 10.19 -17.55 1.28
N TYR A 119 11.08 -16.85 0.58
CA TYR A 119 11.21 -16.93 -0.88
C TYR A 119 11.54 -18.34 -1.35
N LYS A 120 12.47 -19.03 -0.66
CA LYS A 120 12.78 -20.45 -0.91
C LYS A 120 11.59 -21.35 -0.54
N LYS A 121 11.04 -21.18 0.67
CA LYS A 121 9.96 -22.02 1.22
C LYS A 121 8.71 -22.03 0.34
N TYR A 122 8.33 -20.89 -0.22
CA TYR A 122 7.11 -20.72 -1.00
C TYR A 122 7.34 -20.62 -2.52
N GLY A 123 8.57 -20.87 -3.00
CA GLY A 123 8.88 -20.85 -4.43
C GLY A 123 8.79 -19.47 -5.09
N TRP A 124 8.85 -18.39 -4.32
CA TRP A 124 8.78 -17.01 -4.82
C TRP A 124 10.05 -16.57 -5.57
N GLU A 125 11.08 -17.42 -5.67
CA GLU A 125 12.24 -17.19 -6.55
C GLU A 125 11.84 -17.04 -8.03
N ASN A 126 10.69 -17.59 -8.42
CA ASN A 126 10.05 -17.41 -9.72
C ASN A 126 9.53 -15.98 -9.99
N VAL A 127 9.46 -15.12 -8.96
CA VAL A 127 9.18 -13.69 -9.14
C VAL A 127 10.29 -13.09 -10.02
N ASN A 128 9.88 -12.37 -11.07
CA ASN A 128 10.79 -11.79 -12.06
C ASN A 128 11.90 -10.96 -11.38
N ALA A 129 13.13 -11.13 -11.85
CA ALA A 129 14.34 -10.53 -11.28
C ALA A 129 14.26 -9.01 -11.13
N PHE A 130 13.53 -8.30 -12.01
CA PHE A 130 13.28 -6.86 -11.90
C PHE A 130 12.52 -6.48 -10.62
N TYR A 131 11.48 -7.24 -10.24
CA TYR A 131 10.74 -7.01 -9.00
C TYR A 131 11.55 -7.43 -7.78
N ARG A 132 12.23 -8.58 -7.84
CA ARG A 132 13.14 -9.02 -6.75
C ARG A 132 14.24 -8.00 -6.49
N GLY A 133 14.86 -7.44 -7.54
CA GLY A 133 15.86 -6.38 -7.43
C GLY A 133 15.31 -5.12 -6.74
N ARG A 134 14.13 -4.63 -7.15
CA ARG A 134 13.47 -3.48 -6.50
C ARG A 134 13.01 -3.76 -5.06
N ASN A 135 12.81 -5.03 -4.72
CA ASN A 135 12.43 -5.50 -3.39
C ASN A 135 13.63 -5.98 -2.54
N SER A 136 14.86 -5.64 -2.94
CA SER A 136 16.09 -6.04 -2.25
C SER A 136 16.89 -4.87 -1.68
N TYR A 137 17.67 -5.15 -0.64
CA TYR A 137 18.67 -4.24 -0.09
C TYR A 137 19.87 -5.04 0.41
N GLN A 138 21.09 -4.63 0.04
CA GLN A 138 22.34 -5.31 0.40
C GLN A 138 22.33 -6.84 0.18
N GLY A 139 21.73 -7.28 -0.94
CA GLY A 139 21.66 -8.69 -1.33
C GLY A 139 20.60 -9.53 -0.63
N LYS A 140 19.76 -8.94 0.24
CA LYS A 140 18.64 -9.61 0.91
C LYS A 140 17.29 -9.08 0.42
N LEU A 141 16.28 -9.94 0.39
CA LEU A 141 14.91 -9.59 0.02
C LEU A 141 14.12 -9.09 1.23
N TYR A 142 13.33 -8.02 1.06
CA TYR A 142 12.56 -7.39 2.15
C TYR A 142 11.08 -7.13 1.82
N ALA A 143 10.63 -7.42 0.59
CA ALA A 143 9.23 -7.30 0.21
C ALA A 143 8.83 -8.35 -0.83
N VAL A 144 7.55 -8.74 -0.84
CA VAL A 144 6.93 -9.59 -1.87
C VAL A 144 6.06 -8.68 -2.75
N PRO A 145 6.19 -8.71 -4.10
CA PRO A 145 5.32 -7.92 -4.95
C PRO A 145 3.92 -8.55 -5.01
N MET A 146 2.88 -7.74 -4.76
CA MET A 146 1.48 -8.16 -4.78
C MET A 146 0.79 -7.80 -6.11
N GLU A 147 1.10 -6.62 -6.63
CA GLU A 147 0.46 -6.03 -7.82
C GLU A 147 1.48 -5.29 -8.70
N GLN A 148 1.09 -4.96 -9.92
CA GLN A 148 1.89 -4.19 -10.88
C GLN A 148 1.00 -3.20 -11.62
N ASP A 149 1.23 -1.91 -11.39
CA ASP A 149 0.61 -0.85 -12.18
C ASP A 149 1.35 -0.63 -13.51
N LEU A 150 0.59 -0.45 -14.59
CA LEU A 150 1.13 0.07 -15.85
C LEU A 150 0.69 1.53 -16.00
N MET A 151 1.66 2.43 -16.15
CA MET A 151 1.40 3.83 -16.43
C MET A 151 1.51 4.09 -17.93
N GLY A 152 0.52 4.78 -18.49
CA GLY A 152 0.45 5.14 -19.90
C GLY A 152 -0.54 6.26 -20.16
N VAL A 153 -0.64 6.69 -21.42
CA VAL A 153 -1.62 7.70 -21.84
C VAL A 153 -2.91 7.01 -22.25
N TYR A 154 -3.96 7.21 -21.46
CA TYR A 154 -5.31 6.74 -21.75
C TYR A 154 -6.06 7.78 -22.57
N TYR A 155 -6.87 7.35 -23.54
CA TYR A 155 -7.64 8.23 -24.42
C TYR A 155 -9.05 7.70 -24.67
N ASN A 156 -9.98 8.59 -25.00
CA ASN A 156 -11.34 8.23 -25.42
C ASN A 156 -11.33 7.88 -26.92
N LYS A 157 -11.61 6.61 -27.24
CA LYS A 157 -11.63 6.10 -28.64
C LYS A 157 -12.69 6.79 -29.50
N ALA A 158 -13.91 6.96 -28.99
CA ALA A 158 -14.99 7.62 -29.73
C ALA A 158 -14.64 9.09 -30.05
N MET A 159 -13.95 9.79 -29.15
CA MET A 159 -13.43 11.14 -29.45
C MET A 159 -12.32 11.12 -30.52
N PHE A 160 -11.46 10.10 -30.54
CA PHE A 160 -10.44 9.96 -31.59
C PHE A 160 -11.08 9.68 -32.95
N GLU A 161 -12.11 8.85 -32.99
CA GLU A 161 -12.91 8.57 -34.19
C GLU A 161 -13.65 9.83 -34.68
N GLU A 162 -14.35 10.54 -33.78
CA GLU A 162 -15.06 11.81 -34.06
C GLU A 162 -14.14 12.89 -34.65
N LEU A 163 -12.89 12.98 -34.17
CA LEU A 163 -11.92 14.01 -34.57
C LEU A 163 -10.93 13.54 -35.67
N GLY A 164 -11.09 12.32 -36.20
CA GLY A 164 -10.19 11.76 -37.23
C GLY A 164 -8.73 11.62 -36.77
N LEU A 165 -8.52 11.22 -35.51
CA LEU A 165 -7.21 11.14 -34.86
C LEU A 165 -6.67 9.70 -34.86
N ALA A 166 -5.41 9.54 -35.29
CA ALA A 166 -4.64 8.31 -35.10
C ALA A 166 -3.93 8.32 -33.73
N VAL A 167 -3.65 7.13 -33.19
CA VAL A 167 -2.82 6.99 -31.97
C VAL A 167 -1.38 7.35 -32.31
N PRO A 168 -0.81 8.43 -31.74
CA PRO A 168 0.51 8.94 -32.12
C PRO A 168 1.62 7.96 -31.73
N LYS A 169 2.63 7.85 -32.59
CA LYS A 169 3.84 7.02 -32.42
C LYS A 169 5.07 7.86 -32.14
N THR A 170 5.08 9.12 -32.57
CA THR A 170 6.16 10.09 -32.31
C THR A 170 5.69 11.28 -31.47
N TYR A 171 6.64 11.99 -30.87
CA TYR A 171 6.35 13.23 -30.15
C TYR A 171 5.83 14.35 -31.07
N ALA A 172 6.16 14.32 -32.36
CA ALA A 172 5.59 15.24 -33.35
C ALA A 172 4.09 14.98 -33.53
N GLU A 173 3.71 13.74 -33.86
CA GLU A 173 2.30 13.33 -33.99
C GLU A 173 1.51 13.58 -32.69
N PHE A 174 2.13 13.39 -31.52
CA PHE A 174 1.48 13.68 -30.24
C PHE A 174 1.13 15.17 -30.09
N LYS A 175 2.01 16.08 -30.50
CA LYS A 175 1.70 17.53 -30.53
C LYS A 175 0.58 17.85 -31.53
N ASP A 176 0.59 17.21 -32.69
CA ASP A 176 -0.47 17.42 -33.70
C ASP A 176 -1.83 16.96 -33.20
N VAL A 177 -1.88 15.84 -32.47
CA VAL A 177 -3.09 15.36 -31.76
C VAL A 177 -3.53 16.36 -30.69
N VAL A 178 -2.61 16.89 -29.89
CA VAL A 178 -2.90 17.91 -28.85
C VAL A 178 -3.50 19.18 -29.46
N GLU A 179 -2.91 19.72 -30.53
CA GLU A 179 -3.42 20.93 -31.17
C GLU A 179 -4.76 20.70 -31.88
N LYS A 180 -5.00 19.53 -32.49
CA LYS A 180 -6.32 19.18 -33.05
C LYS A 180 -7.42 19.10 -32.00
N ILE A 181 -7.18 18.45 -30.85
CA ILE A 181 -8.16 18.36 -29.76
C ILE A 181 -8.47 19.75 -29.19
N LYS A 182 -7.44 20.59 -29.05
CA LYS A 182 -7.56 21.98 -28.60
C LYS A 182 -8.31 22.87 -29.60
N ALA A 183 -8.09 22.70 -30.90
CA ALA A 183 -8.84 23.39 -31.96
C ALA A 183 -10.33 23.00 -31.98
N ALA A 184 -10.65 21.76 -31.57
CA ALA A 184 -12.02 21.29 -31.34
C ALA A 184 -12.64 21.78 -30.01
N GLY A 185 -11.99 22.70 -29.30
CA GLY A 185 -12.49 23.29 -28.05
C GLY A 185 -12.44 22.35 -26.83
N ARG A 186 -11.69 21.24 -26.90
CA ARG A 186 -11.60 20.23 -25.83
C ARG A 186 -10.27 20.32 -25.10
N VAL A 187 -10.24 19.86 -23.85
CA VAL A 187 -9.00 19.75 -23.06
C VAL A 187 -8.18 18.58 -23.59
N PRO A 188 -6.97 18.79 -24.15
CA PRO A 188 -6.19 17.73 -24.79
C PRO A 188 -5.53 16.76 -23.81
N ILE A 189 -5.18 17.24 -22.61
CA ILE A 189 -4.56 16.45 -21.55
C ILE A 189 -5.21 16.82 -20.22
N ALA A 190 -5.98 15.88 -19.65
CA ALA A 190 -6.48 16.02 -18.28
C ALA A 190 -5.34 15.72 -17.30
N PHE A 191 -4.96 16.70 -16.49
CA PHE A 191 -3.81 16.57 -15.58
C PHE A 191 -4.09 17.18 -14.20
N GLY A 192 -4.51 16.33 -13.25
CA GLY A 192 -4.66 16.70 -11.85
C GLY A 192 -3.36 16.50 -11.08
N ASN A 193 -2.83 17.54 -10.42
CA ASN A 193 -1.54 17.47 -9.70
C ASN A 193 -1.58 18.03 -8.27
N ARG A 194 -2.77 18.14 -7.65
CA ARG A 194 -2.91 18.64 -6.27
C ARG A 194 -2.01 17.88 -5.29
N ASP A 195 -1.95 16.56 -5.44
CA ASP A 195 -1.26 15.65 -4.54
C ASP A 195 0.20 15.39 -4.95
N ARG A 196 0.71 16.14 -5.95
CA ARG A 196 2.09 16.21 -6.49
C ARG A 196 2.68 14.93 -7.11
N TRP A 197 2.28 13.75 -6.64
CA TRP A 197 2.75 12.47 -7.18
C TRP A 197 2.45 12.27 -8.67
N PRO A 198 1.36 12.81 -9.28
CA PRO A 198 1.12 12.63 -10.72
C PRO A 198 2.22 13.28 -11.57
N ALA A 199 2.67 14.49 -11.22
CA ALA A 199 3.80 15.13 -11.91
C ALA A 199 5.11 14.39 -11.72
N THR A 200 5.42 13.91 -10.50
CA THR A 200 6.68 13.16 -10.29
C THR A 200 6.68 11.85 -11.06
N ASN A 201 5.53 11.17 -11.17
CA ASN A 201 5.42 9.93 -11.93
C ASN A 201 5.52 10.19 -13.44
N THR A 202 4.76 11.16 -13.98
CA THR A 202 4.84 11.55 -15.41
C THR A 202 6.26 12.00 -15.78
N MET A 203 6.91 12.81 -14.94
CA MET A 203 8.31 13.21 -15.15
C MET A 203 9.26 12.02 -15.13
N SER A 204 9.10 11.08 -14.18
CA SER A 204 9.92 9.86 -14.10
C SER A 204 9.78 8.98 -15.33
N LEU A 205 8.58 8.87 -15.90
CA LEU A 205 8.34 8.15 -17.16
C LEU A 205 9.00 8.84 -18.35
N ILE A 206 8.84 10.17 -18.48
CA ILE A 206 9.48 10.93 -19.56
C ILE A 206 11.01 10.78 -19.45
N LEU A 207 11.60 10.99 -18.28
CA LEU A 207 13.04 10.83 -18.06
C LEU A 207 13.51 9.39 -18.35
N GLY A 208 12.75 8.37 -17.92
CA GLY A 208 13.08 6.97 -18.21
C GLY A 208 13.03 6.62 -19.71
N LEU A 209 12.25 7.36 -20.51
CA LEU A 209 12.17 7.20 -21.96
C LEU A 209 13.18 8.07 -22.73
N THR A 210 13.59 9.23 -22.20
CA THR A 210 14.42 10.21 -22.92
C THR A 210 15.89 10.28 -22.46
N ALA A 211 16.19 9.97 -21.19
CA ALA A 211 17.56 9.99 -20.67
C ALA A 211 18.40 8.77 -21.15
N GLY A 212 17.76 7.82 -21.84
CA GLY A 212 18.37 6.65 -22.44
C GLY A 212 18.70 5.53 -21.45
N ARG A 213 18.76 4.30 -21.96
CA ARG A 213 19.56 3.24 -21.33
C ARG A 213 21.05 3.52 -21.62
N ALA A 214 21.64 4.48 -20.91
CA ALA A 214 23.08 4.66 -20.92
C ALA A 214 23.73 3.52 -20.11
N GLY A 215 23.90 2.36 -20.75
CA GLY A 215 24.35 1.14 -20.07
C GLY A 215 24.08 -0.16 -20.84
N GLU A 216 24.50 -0.22 -22.10
CA GLU A 216 24.99 -1.44 -22.78
C GLU A 216 26.41 -1.12 -23.30
#